data_AF-A0A7W0KW24-F1
#
_entry.id   AF-A0A7W0KW24-F1
#
_cell.length_a   1.000
_cell.length_b   1.000
_cell.length_c   1.000
_cell.angle_alpha   90.00
_cell.angle_beta   90.00
_cell.angle_gamma   90.00
#
_symmetry.space_group_name_H-M   'P 1'
#
loop_
_entity.id
_entity.type
_entity.pdbx_description
1 polymer ?
#
loop_
_entity_poly.entity_id
_entity_poly.type
_entity_poly.pdbx_seq_one_letter_code
_entity_poly.pdbx_strand_id
1 'polypeptide(L)'
;MIVEELGHARRPPVFETRRPMYGAFVVPPARSLVVGDELVELQPLDGLPLERARTFADGRSTFLVHHDDEHGRRRVALACFRRSVQYEYDLVEIQDATGAFIVQRTLLGAARLFSPEGVVDWNGREWGMRPNAGTLLPRLVKAVPTAKIDVLRGLLDLCIHWLSPGHVGATLVLRLGDRDVGGAGPQLDETAAYAGPSLSVASHHHHAAVFATLLQSDLATLVDADGAVVRFAVGLNASARADELITDPRGMRHRSARRFTYDDPSAVAFVVSEDGPVTVFSDGAPAAVCDLQWMRAETGEPIATEPRRCGRCEKMLVTVAVSPGRGGAGCPVCGNVVGLEDRKVVKVRKEWPVRGIAAAGSPGIKWPVDGPVGR
;
A
#
# COMPACT_ATOMS: atom_id res chain seq x y z
N MET A 1 18.78 4.90 -21.08
CA MET A 1 19.21 4.60 -19.69
C MET A 1 18.19 3.83 -18.86
N ILE A 2 17.06 4.39 -18.39
CA ILE A 2 16.09 3.59 -17.60
C ILE A 2 15.68 2.31 -18.36
N VAL A 3 15.34 2.46 -19.64
CA VAL A 3 15.00 1.34 -20.54
C VAL A 3 16.17 0.39 -20.77
N GLU A 4 17.41 0.89 -20.78
CA GLU A 4 18.60 0.06 -20.97
C GLU A 4 18.88 -0.79 -19.73
N GLU A 5 18.81 -0.19 -18.54
CA GLU A 5 19.01 -0.91 -17.29
C GLU A 5 17.88 -1.89 -17.02
N LEU A 6 16.63 -1.53 -17.32
CA LEU A 6 15.51 -2.46 -17.26
C LEU A 6 15.67 -3.60 -18.29
N GLY A 7 16.20 -3.30 -19.47
CA GLY A 7 16.55 -4.28 -20.50
C GLY A 7 17.62 -5.26 -20.02
N HIS A 8 18.68 -4.77 -19.37
CA HIS A 8 19.74 -5.58 -18.76
C HIS A 8 19.20 -6.43 -17.61
N ALA A 9 18.38 -5.85 -16.74
CA ALA A 9 17.72 -6.56 -15.64
C ALA A 9 16.86 -7.71 -16.18
N ARG A 10 16.07 -7.49 -17.24
CA ARG A 10 15.18 -8.51 -17.82
C ARG A 10 15.92 -9.62 -18.55
N ARG A 11 17.11 -9.35 -19.11
CA ARG A 11 17.88 -10.29 -19.92
C ARG A 11 19.24 -10.56 -19.26
N PRO A 12 19.28 -11.28 -18.11
CA PRO A 12 20.53 -11.55 -17.42
C PRO A 12 21.49 -12.32 -18.33
N PRO A 13 22.79 -11.97 -18.35
CA PRO A 13 23.79 -12.88 -18.87
C PRO A 13 23.75 -14.18 -18.04
N VAL A 14 23.74 -15.32 -18.71
CA VAL A 14 23.75 -16.64 -18.05
C VAL A 14 25.20 -17.09 -17.93
N PHE A 15 25.66 -17.29 -16.71
CA PHE A 15 27.00 -17.83 -16.43
C PHE A 15 26.85 -19.09 -15.59
N GLU A 16 27.34 -20.23 -16.09
CA GLU A 16 27.25 -21.52 -15.39
C GLU A 16 25.84 -21.83 -14.86
N THR A 17 24.80 -21.59 -15.68
CA THR A 17 23.36 -21.70 -15.33
C THR A 17 22.84 -20.72 -14.27
N ARG A 18 23.70 -19.91 -13.67
CA ARG A 18 23.33 -18.89 -12.69
C ARG A 18 22.88 -17.61 -13.41
N ARG A 19 21.79 -17.04 -12.90
CA ARG A 19 21.32 -15.71 -13.27
C ARG A 19 21.71 -14.78 -12.13
N PRO A 20 22.72 -13.91 -12.30
CA PRO A 20 23.15 -13.03 -11.22
C PRO A 20 22.01 -12.09 -10.83
N MET A 21 21.92 -11.65 -9.58
CA MET A 21 21.05 -10.52 -9.23
C MET A 21 21.60 -9.23 -9.87
N TYR A 22 20.82 -8.14 -9.84
CA TYR A 22 21.26 -6.86 -10.37
C TYR A 22 20.48 -5.72 -9.76
N GLY A 23 21.08 -4.53 -9.68
CA GLY A 23 20.31 -3.32 -9.46
C GLY A 23 21.04 -2.06 -9.92
N ALA A 24 20.25 -1.06 -10.26
CA ALA A 24 20.76 0.24 -10.69
C ALA A 24 19.86 1.38 -10.24
N PHE A 25 20.46 2.51 -9.89
CA PHE A 25 19.82 3.80 -9.72
C PHE A 25 20.07 4.67 -10.96
N VAL A 26 19.01 5.31 -11.44
CA VAL A 26 19.09 6.39 -12.42
C VAL A 26 18.62 7.65 -11.72
N VAL A 27 19.57 8.43 -11.25
CA VAL A 27 19.32 9.66 -10.49
C VAL A 27 19.04 10.80 -11.47
N PRO A 28 17.91 11.54 -11.31
CA PRO A 28 17.61 12.71 -12.11
C PRO A 28 18.64 13.84 -11.89
N PRO A 29 18.76 14.78 -12.85
CA PRO A 29 19.55 15.99 -12.64
C PRO A 29 19.11 16.75 -11.38
N ALA A 30 20.06 17.39 -10.70
CA ALA A 30 19.84 18.15 -9.46
C ALA A 30 19.33 17.33 -8.25
N ARG A 31 19.31 16.00 -8.35
CA ARG A 31 19.07 15.09 -7.22
C ARG A 31 20.36 14.35 -6.86
N SER A 32 20.44 13.91 -5.62
CA SER A 32 21.54 13.12 -5.09
C SER A 32 21.00 11.82 -4.52
N LEU A 33 21.78 10.75 -4.60
CA LEU A 33 21.51 9.53 -3.84
C LEU A 33 21.98 9.67 -2.37
N VAL A 34 22.89 10.62 -2.13
CA VAL A 34 23.41 10.96 -0.80
C VAL A 34 22.51 12.08 -0.25
N VAL A 35 21.33 11.72 0.25
CA VAL A 35 20.42 12.66 0.92
C VAL A 35 20.27 12.21 2.36
N GLY A 36 21.05 12.82 3.25
CA GLY A 36 20.96 12.60 4.70
C GLY A 36 21.39 11.19 5.15
N ASP A 37 22.29 11.14 6.12
CA ASP A 37 22.89 9.94 6.70
C ASP A 37 23.86 9.13 5.81
N GLU A 38 24.95 8.69 6.45
CA GLU A 38 26.06 7.87 5.94
C GLU A 38 25.65 6.46 5.47
N LEU A 39 24.45 6.27 4.94
CA LEU A 39 23.87 4.97 4.60
C LEU A 39 24.45 4.37 3.31
N VAL A 40 24.90 5.23 2.39
CA VAL A 40 25.42 4.85 1.07
C VAL A 40 26.76 5.51 0.79
N GLU A 41 27.75 4.70 0.45
CA GLU A 41 29.04 5.14 -0.06
C GLU A 41 29.02 5.06 -1.59
N LEU A 42 29.44 6.13 -2.27
CA LEU A 42 29.56 6.14 -3.74
C LEU A 42 31.01 5.97 -4.14
N GLN A 43 31.33 4.85 -4.78
CA GLN A 43 32.63 4.58 -5.37
C GLN A 43 32.60 4.94 -6.87
N PRO A 44 33.39 5.93 -7.33
CA PRO A 44 33.49 6.24 -8.76
C PRO A 44 33.98 5.04 -9.57
N LEU A 45 33.41 4.85 -10.76
CA LEU A 45 33.79 3.78 -11.70
C LEU A 45 34.38 4.35 -13.00
N ASP A 46 35.00 5.53 -12.94
CA ASP A 46 35.59 6.19 -14.11
C ASP A 46 36.58 5.27 -14.83
N GLY A 47 36.46 5.20 -16.17
CA GLY A 47 37.32 4.36 -17.03
C GLY A 47 36.97 2.87 -17.06
N LEU A 48 36.04 2.39 -16.21
CA LEU A 48 35.57 1.00 -16.27
C LEU A 48 34.46 0.84 -17.33
N PRO A 49 34.56 -0.14 -18.25
CA PRO A 49 33.49 -0.43 -19.20
C PRO A 49 32.19 -0.79 -18.47
N LEU A 50 31.05 -0.26 -18.95
CA LEU A 50 29.74 -0.41 -18.31
C LEU A 50 29.36 -1.88 -18.04
N GLU A 51 29.63 -2.79 -18.98
CA GLU A 51 29.34 -4.21 -18.78
C GLU A 51 30.12 -4.83 -17.61
N ARG A 52 31.35 -4.36 -17.34
CA ARG A 52 32.12 -4.76 -16.16
C ARG A 52 31.64 -4.05 -14.91
N ALA A 53 31.23 -2.79 -15.00
CA ALA A 53 30.65 -2.07 -13.86
C ALA A 53 29.40 -2.79 -13.31
N ARG A 54 28.54 -3.30 -14.20
CA ARG A 54 27.32 -4.03 -13.83
C ARG A 54 27.57 -5.30 -13.03
N THR A 55 28.73 -5.97 -13.17
CA THR A 55 29.02 -7.20 -12.43
C THR A 55 29.24 -6.97 -10.94
N PHE A 56 29.49 -5.73 -10.51
CA PHE A 56 29.64 -5.37 -9.11
C PHE A 56 28.32 -5.00 -8.43
N ALA A 57 27.23 -4.87 -9.17
CA ALA A 57 25.92 -4.43 -8.66
C ALA A 57 25.00 -5.62 -8.43
N ASP A 58 24.80 -6.01 -7.16
CA ASP A 58 23.95 -7.15 -6.79
C ASP A 58 22.47 -6.79 -6.60
N GLY A 59 22.14 -5.50 -6.60
CA GLY A 59 20.79 -4.99 -6.41
C GLY A 59 20.21 -5.18 -5.01
N ARG A 60 21.07 -5.35 -4.00
CA ARG A 60 20.70 -5.48 -2.59
C ARG A 60 21.62 -4.67 -1.70
N SER A 61 22.92 -4.94 -1.77
CA SER A 61 23.94 -4.24 -1.00
C SER A 61 24.72 -3.29 -1.89
N THR A 62 24.80 -3.58 -3.18
CA THR A 62 25.48 -2.75 -4.17
C THR A 62 24.60 -2.48 -5.39
N PHE A 63 24.64 -1.24 -5.87
CA PHE A 63 23.87 -0.82 -7.03
C PHE A 63 24.72 0.02 -7.98
N LEU A 64 24.52 -0.16 -9.28
CA LEU A 64 25.09 0.74 -10.27
C LEU A 64 24.37 2.08 -10.19
N VAL A 65 25.07 3.20 -10.12
CA VAL A 65 24.45 4.53 -10.07
C VAL A 65 24.83 5.31 -11.31
N HIS A 66 23.81 5.66 -12.09
CA HIS A 66 23.93 6.66 -13.12
C HIS A 66 23.48 8.02 -12.55
N HIS A 67 24.36 9.00 -12.58
CA HIS A 67 24.12 10.37 -12.10
C HIS A 67 24.85 11.39 -12.96
N ASP A 68 24.56 12.67 -12.78
CA ASP A 68 25.29 13.75 -13.45
C ASP A 68 26.29 14.39 -12.46
N ASP A 69 27.48 14.73 -12.92
CA ASP A 69 28.43 15.53 -12.13
C ASP A 69 28.01 17.01 -12.05
N GLU A 70 28.75 17.81 -11.28
CA GLU A 70 28.51 19.25 -11.09
C GLU A 70 28.49 20.04 -12.41
N HIS A 71 29.07 19.49 -13.48
CA HIS A 71 29.14 20.09 -14.81
C HIS A 71 28.09 19.50 -15.76
N GLY A 72 27.13 18.72 -15.25
CA GLY A 72 26.09 18.06 -16.03
C GLY A 72 26.58 16.90 -16.90
N ARG A 73 27.81 16.41 -16.69
CA ARG A 73 28.33 15.27 -17.45
C ARG A 73 27.93 13.97 -16.77
N ARG A 74 27.51 13.00 -17.58
CA ARG A 74 27.07 11.70 -17.06
C ARG A 74 28.23 10.94 -16.42
N ARG A 75 27.99 10.42 -15.23
CA ARG A 75 28.92 9.59 -14.45
C ARG A 75 28.25 8.28 -14.04
N VAL A 76 29.12 7.30 -13.83
CA VAL A 76 28.76 5.98 -13.31
C VAL A 76 29.55 5.76 -12.02
N ALA A 77 28.84 5.34 -10.98
CA ALA A 77 29.42 4.97 -9.70
C ALA A 77 28.82 3.64 -9.21
N LEU A 78 29.44 3.06 -8.19
CA LEU A 78 28.86 1.98 -7.41
C LEU A 78 28.36 2.56 -6.09
N ALA A 79 27.07 2.41 -5.81
CA ALA A 79 26.53 2.65 -4.48
C ALA A 79 26.73 1.40 -3.62
N CYS A 80 27.38 1.55 -2.49
CA CYS A 80 27.61 0.52 -1.49
C CYS A 80 26.81 0.88 -0.22
N PHE A 81 25.76 0.11 0.07
CA PHE A 81 24.93 0.32 1.25
C PHE A 81 25.50 -0.41 2.46
N ARG A 82 25.49 0.24 3.63
CA ARG A 82 25.97 -0.36 4.89
C ARG A 82 25.09 -1.51 5.38
N ARG A 83 23.85 -1.60 4.90
CA ARG A 83 22.89 -2.67 5.14
C ARG A 83 22.22 -3.04 3.82
N SER A 84 21.83 -4.30 3.66
CA SER A 84 21.13 -4.71 2.45
C SER A 84 19.76 -4.03 2.36
N VAL A 85 19.54 -3.37 1.23
CA VAL A 85 18.29 -2.74 0.78
C VAL A 85 17.64 -3.72 -0.20
N GLN A 86 16.84 -4.64 0.35
CA GLN A 86 16.32 -5.78 -0.42
C GLN A 86 14.79 -5.81 -0.50
N TYR A 87 14.11 -5.17 0.44
CA TYR A 87 12.65 -5.16 0.47
C TYR A 87 12.13 -4.09 -0.49
N GLU A 88 10.93 -4.32 -1.03
CA GLU A 88 10.30 -3.35 -1.94
C GLU A 88 10.11 -2.00 -1.24
N TYR A 89 9.74 -2.03 0.05
CA TYR A 89 9.58 -0.84 0.88
C TYR A 89 10.86 0.02 0.94
N ASP A 90 12.03 -0.58 1.21
CA ASP A 90 13.29 0.16 1.31
C ASP A 90 13.59 0.94 0.02
N LEU A 91 13.32 0.32 -1.13
CA LEU A 91 13.54 0.93 -2.44
C LEU A 91 12.50 2.00 -2.78
N VAL A 92 11.24 1.82 -2.35
CA VAL A 92 10.22 2.87 -2.47
C VAL A 92 10.60 4.09 -1.65
N GLU A 93 11.08 3.92 -0.41
CA GLU A 93 11.55 5.05 0.41
C GLU A 93 12.72 5.79 -0.24
N ILE A 94 13.71 5.06 -0.74
CA ILE A 94 14.85 5.69 -1.43
C ILE A 94 14.35 6.41 -2.69
N GLN A 95 13.43 5.83 -3.44
CA GLN A 95 12.84 6.47 -4.61
C GLN A 95 12.08 7.74 -4.22
N ASP A 96 11.27 7.72 -3.17
CA ASP A 96 10.50 8.88 -2.70
C ASP A 96 11.44 10.01 -2.23
N ALA A 97 12.52 9.67 -1.51
CA ALA A 97 13.50 10.64 -1.00
C ALA A 97 14.36 11.26 -2.12
N THR A 98 14.79 10.46 -3.08
CA THR A 98 15.80 10.86 -4.09
C THR A 98 15.19 11.23 -5.43
N GLY A 99 13.98 10.78 -5.73
CA GLY A 99 13.37 10.83 -7.06
C GLY A 99 14.04 9.90 -8.07
N ALA A 100 14.94 9.01 -7.64
CA ALA A 100 15.65 8.10 -8.53
C ALA A 100 14.73 7.04 -9.10
N PHE A 101 14.91 6.71 -10.39
CA PHE A 101 14.34 5.48 -10.94
C PHE A 101 15.24 4.33 -10.53
N ILE A 102 14.68 3.30 -9.92
CA ILE A 102 15.46 2.17 -9.42
C ILE A 102 15.08 0.93 -10.20
N VAL A 103 16.07 0.25 -10.75
CA VAL A 103 15.90 -1.04 -11.41
C VAL A 103 16.48 -2.11 -10.50
N GLN A 104 15.76 -3.21 -10.32
CA GLN A 104 16.22 -4.34 -9.52
C GLN A 104 15.86 -5.66 -10.21
N ARG A 105 16.77 -6.62 -10.25
CA ARG A 105 16.48 -8.03 -10.52
C ARG A 105 16.60 -8.81 -9.22
N THR A 106 15.50 -9.39 -8.79
CA THR A 106 15.40 -10.18 -7.56
C THR A 106 16.09 -11.54 -7.71
N LEU A 107 16.31 -12.24 -6.60
CA LEU A 107 16.86 -13.61 -6.57
C LEU A 107 16.01 -14.60 -7.40
N LEU A 108 14.69 -14.41 -7.43
CA LEU A 108 13.76 -15.22 -8.22
C LEU A 108 13.74 -14.82 -9.71
N GLY A 109 14.56 -13.86 -10.12
CA GLY A 109 14.71 -13.44 -11.50
C GLY A 109 13.66 -12.44 -12.00
N ALA A 110 12.73 -11.99 -11.14
CA ALA A 110 11.80 -10.92 -11.49
C ALA A 110 12.55 -9.59 -11.62
N ALA A 111 12.28 -8.85 -12.70
CA ALA A 111 12.82 -7.51 -12.91
C ALA A 111 11.79 -6.48 -12.47
N ARG A 112 12.21 -5.50 -11.68
CA ARG A 112 11.37 -4.46 -11.08
C ARG A 112 11.91 -3.08 -11.45
N LEU A 113 11.01 -2.13 -11.65
CA LEU A 113 11.27 -0.71 -11.79
C LEU A 113 10.47 0.04 -10.74
N PHE A 114 11.15 0.84 -9.92
CA PHE A 114 10.58 1.73 -8.94
C PHE A 114 10.55 3.14 -9.52
N SER A 115 9.37 3.76 -9.52
CA SER A 115 9.15 5.11 -10.01
C SER A 115 8.14 5.85 -9.12
N PRO A 116 8.04 7.19 -9.23
CA PRO A 116 7.09 7.98 -8.44
C PRO A 116 5.63 7.51 -8.58
N GLU A 117 5.28 6.91 -9.71
CA GLU A 117 3.94 6.41 -9.99
C GLU A 117 3.66 5.03 -9.37
N GLY A 118 4.69 4.24 -9.08
CA GLY A 118 4.54 2.87 -8.59
C GLY A 118 5.74 1.97 -8.85
N VAL A 119 5.53 0.69 -8.52
CA VAL A 119 6.45 -0.41 -8.82
C VAL A 119 5.92 -1.18 -10.01
N VAL A 120 6.69 -1.21 -11.09
CA VAL A 120 6.45 -2.03 -12.28
C VAL A 120 7.28 -3.29 -12.16
N ASP A 121 6.68 -4.47 -12.35
CA ASP A 121 7.39 -5.75 -12.28
C ASP A 121 7.14 -6.62 -13.52
N TRP A 122 8.17 -7.34 -13.92
CA TRP A 122 8.13 -8.38 -14.93
C TRP A 122 8.35 -9.74 -14.25
N ASN A 123 7.31 -10.56 -14.23
CA ASN A 123 7.32 -11.88 -13.59
C ASN A 123 7.85 -13.01 -14.50
N GLY A 124 8.31 -12.69 -15.72
CA GLY A 124 8.72 -13.66 -16.73
C GLY A 124 7.70 -13.86 -17.85
N ARG A 125 6.44 -13.48 -17.64
CA ARG A 125 5.34 -13.64 -18.60
C ARG A 125 4.65 -12.33 -18.95
N GLU A 126 4.39 -11.50 -17.94
CA GLU A 126 3.64 -10.26 -18.10
C GLU A 126 4.23 -9.14 -17.24
N TRP A 127 3.85 -7.91 -17.60
CA TRP A 127 4.15 -6.72 -16.81
C TRP A 127 3.00 -6.45 -15.86
N GLY A 128 3.30 -6.39 -14.56
CA GLY A 128 2.44 -5.85 -13.52
C GLY A 128 2.84 -4.42 -13.16
N MET A 129 1.91 -3.67 -12.59
CA MET A 129 2.23 -2.42 -11.90
C MET A 129 1.39 -2.29 -10.64
N ARG A 130 2.06 -2.00 -9.53
CA ARG A 130 1.46 -1.66 -8.23
C ARG A 130 1.67 -0.17 -7.97
N PRO A 131 0.63 0.59 -7.66
CA PRO A 131 0.80 1.99 -7.25
C PRO A 131 1.54 2.10 -5.91
N ASN A 132 2.28 3.18 -5.70
CA ASN A 132 2.89 3.46 -4.40
C ASN A 132 1.82 3.77 -3.35
N ALA A 133 2.06 3.36 -2.10
CA ALA A 133 1.20 3.67 -0.96
C ALA A 133 0.94 5.18 -0.83
N GLY A 134 1.97 6.01 -1.04
CA GLY A 134 1.87 7.46 -1.04
C GLY A 134 0.86 8.02 -2.06
N THR A 135 0.80 7.43 -3.25
CA THR A 135 -0.13 7.83 -4.33
C THR A 135 -1.58 7.49 -3.99
N LEU A 136 -1.80 6.42 -3.23
CA LEU A 136 -3.14 5.98 -2.82
C LEU A 136 -3.65 6.66 -1.56
N LEU A 137 -2.75 7.11 -0.68
CA LEU A 137 -3.09 7.67 0.62
C LEU A 137 -4.12 8.81 0.56
N PRO A 138 -4.03 9.83 -0.32
CA PRO A 138 -5.02 10.91 -0.36
C PRO A 138 -6.45 10.43 -0.62
N ARG A 139 -6.61 9.36 -1.41
CA ARG A 139 -7.92 8.76 -1.68
C ARG A 139 -8.42 7.95 -0.49
N LEU A 140 -7.54 7.19 0.15
CA LEU A 140 -7.90 6.44 1.34
C LEU A 140 -8.30 7.37 2.49
N VAL A 141 -7.61 8.50 2.68
CA VAL A 141 -7.97 9.53 3.66
C VAL A 141 -9.38 10.09 3.38
N LYS A 142 -9.74 10.34 2.11
CA LYS A 142 -11.12 10.74 1.76
C LYS A 142 -12.14 9.64 2.03
N ALA A 143 -11.75 8.38 1.84
CA ALA A 143 -12.61 7.22 2.05
C ALA A 143 -12.77 6.86 3.54
N VAL A 144 -11.80 7.19 4.39
CA VAL A 144 -11.74 6.88 5.83
C VAL A 144 -11.24 8.11 6.62
N PRO A 145 -12.00 9.22 6.66
CA PRO A 145 -11.53 10.51 7.16
C PRO A 145 -11.25 10.56 8.67
N THR A 146 -11.74 9.59 9.44
CA THR A 146 -11.53 9.56 10.90
C THR A 146 -10.35 8.70 11.35
N ALA A 147 -9.68 8.00 10.44
CA ALA A 147 -8.42 7.31 10.74
C ALA A 147 -7.26 8.31 10.77
N LYS A 148 -6.20 8.02 11.55
CA LYS A 148 -5.01 8.88 11.57
C LYS A 148 -4.24 8.65 10.26
N ILE A 149 -3.67 9.72 9.71
CA ILE A 149 -3.00 9.66 8.40
C ILE A 149 -1.77 8.75 8.44
N ASP A 150 -0.99 8.81 9.52
CA ASP A 150 0.15 7.93 9.80
C ASP A 150 -0.26 6.46 9.90
N VAL A 151 -1.37 6.15 10.57
CA VAL A 151 -1.92 4.78 10.64
C VAL A 151 -2.35 4.28 9.26
N LEU A 152 -3.07 5.11 8.48
CA LEU A 152 -3.45 4.74 7.11
C LEU A 152 -2.24 4.56 6.20
N ARG A 153 -1.22 5.42 6.31
CA ARG A 153 0.03 5.31 5.55
C ARG A 153 0.75 4.02 5.91
N GLY A 154 0.94 3.75 7.20
CA GLY A 154 1.60 2.54 7.69
C GLY A 154 0.90 1.25 7.29
N LEU A 155 -0.45 1.22 7.32
CA LEU A 155 -1.24 0.10 6.80
C LEU A 155 -1.07 -0.08 5.29
N LEU A 156 -1.10 1.00 4.51
CA LEU A 156 -0.88 0.93 3.06
C LEU A 156 0.54 0.45 2.74
N ASP A 157 1.56 0.96 3.41
CA ASP A 157 2.95 0.53 3.20
C ASP A 157 3.12 -0.95 3.52
N LEU A 158 2.60 -1.41 4.67
CA LEU A 158 2.63 -2.83 5.05
C LEU A 158 1.89 -3.70 4.02
N CYS A 159 0.70 -3.31 3.59
CA CYS A 159 -0.08 -4.10 2.64
C CYS A 159 0.53 -4.13 1.23
N ILE A 160 0.99 -2.98 0.72
CA ILE A 160 1.40 -2.83 -0.69
C ILE A 160 2.86 -3.19 -0.89
N HIS A 161 3.74 -2.85 0.05
CA HIS A 161 5.19 -2.95 -0.14
C HIS A 161 5.85 -4.07 0.68
N TRP A 162 5.12 -4.71 1.61
CA TRP A 162 5.59 -5.88 2.35
C TRP A 162 4.78 -7.14 2.01
N LEU A 163 3.47 -7.12 2.29
CA LEU A 163 2.62 -8.30 2.18
C LEU A 163 2.37 -8.69 0.72
N SER A 164 1.95 -7.75 -0.13
CA SER A 164 1.65 -8.03 -1.55
C SER A 164 2.86 -8.55 -2.34
N PRO A 165 4.07 -7.95 -2.27
CA PRO A 165 5.23 -8.42 -3.00
C PRO A 165 5.80 -9.73 -2.44
N GLY A 166 5.48 -10.04 -1.19
CA GLY A 166 5.77 -11.32 -0.53
C GLY A 166 4.73 -12.40 -0.80
N HIS A 167 3.67 -12.11 -1.56
CA HIS A 167 2.53 -13.01 -1.77
C HIS A 167 1.92 -13.51 -0.45
N VAL A 168 1.79 -12.62 0.54
CA VAL A 168 1.23 -12.96 1.85
C VAL A 168 -0.22 -12.51 1.92
N GLY A 169 -1.14 -13.47 1.83
CA GLY A 169 -2.55 -13.22 2.02
C GLY A 169 -2.87 -12.87 3.47
N ALA A 170 -3.42 -11.67 3.73
CA ALA A 170 -3.64 -11.17 5.08
C ALA A 170 -4.94 -10.36 5.20
N THR A 171 -5.50 -10.31 6.41
CA THR A 171 -6.62 -9.42 6.76
C THR A 171 -6.23 -8.60 7.99
N LEU A 172 -6.18 -7.28 7.85
CA LEU A 172 -5.97 -6.36 8.97
C LEU A 172 -7.25 -5.54 9.21
N VAL A 173 -7.72 -5.48 10.45
CA VAL A 173 -8.93 -4.77 10.83
C VAL A 173 -8.56 -3.58 11.69
N LEU A 174 -8.71 -2.38 11.13
CA LEU A 174 -8.57 -1.10 11.82
C LEU A 174 -9.88 -0.76 12.55
N ARG A 175 -9.79 -0.49 13.85
CA ARG A 175 -10.89 -0.09 14.72
C ARG A 175 -10.83 1.42 14.97
N LEU A 176 -11.85 2.17 14.55
CA LEU A 176 -11.79 3.64 14.51
C LEU A 176 -12.31 4.37 15.76
N GLY A 177 -12.76 3.67 16.80
CA GLY A 177 -13.33 4.30 18.00
C GLY A 177 -12.79 3.70 19.30
N ASP A 178 -13.06 4.41 20.41
CA ASP A 178 -12.62 4.07 21.78
C ASP A 178 -13.28 2.80 22.37
N ARG A 179 -13.96 2.00 21.54
CA ARG A 179 -14.42 0.69 22.00
C ARG A 179 -13.18 -0.12 22.33
N ASP A 180 -13.13 -0.61 23.56
CA ASP A 180 -12.03 -1.43 24.07
C ASP A 180 -11.63 -2.48 23.04
N VAL A 181 -10.47 -2.28 22.40
CA VAL A 181 -9.99 -3.18 21.34
C VAL A 181 -9.57 -4.52 21.94
N GLY A 182 -9.39 -4.58 23.27
CA GLY A 182 -9.21 -5.81 24.04
C GLY A 182 -10.52 -6.50 24.46
N GLY A 183 -11.66 -5.85 24.27
CA GLY A 183 -12.98 -6.42 24.58
C GLY A 183 -13.52 -7.26 23.42
N ALA A 184 -13.59 -8.57 23.62
CA ALA A 184 -14.25 -9.52 22.72
C ALA A 184 -15.72 -9.13 22.50
N GLY A 185 -16.00 -8.30 21.50
CA GLY A 185 -17.35 -8.17 20.97
C GLY A 185 -17.81 -9.54 20.47
N PRO A 186 -19.12 -9.86 20.47
CA PRO A 186 -19.64 -11.17 20.05
C PRO A 186 -19.29 -11.55 18.59
N GLN A 187 -18.76 -10.59 17.84
CA GLN A 187 -18.35 -10.70 16.44
C GLN A 187 -16.87 -11.12 16.28
N LEU A 188 -16.11 -11.24 17.37
CA LEU A 188 -14.72 -11.68 17.36
C LEU A 188 -14.61 -13.07 17.98
N ASP A 189 -13.99 -14.00 17.25
CA ASP A 189 -13.59 -15.31 17.78
C ASP A 189 -12.11 -15.24 18.21
N GLU A 190 -11.89 -15.26 19.52
CA GLU A 190 -10.56 -15.18 20.12
C GLU A 190 -9.95 -16.56 20.41
N THR A 191 -10.57 -17.67 19.98
CA THR A 191 -10.12 -19.04 20.31
C THR A 191 -8.68 -19.30 19.90
N ALA A 192 -8.25 -18.79 18.74
CA ALA A 192 -6.87 -18.89 18.23
C ALA A 192 -6.06 -17.60 18.44
N ALA A 193 -6.68 -16.56 19.02
CA ALA A 193 -6.08 -15.24 19.06
C ALA A 193 -5.01 -15.13 20.12
N TYR A 194 -3.96 -14.35 19.82
CA TYR A 194 -2.88 -14.08 20.77
C TYR A 194 -2.40 -12.63 20.65
N ALA A 195 -1.90 -12.11 21.78
CA ALA A 195 -1.23 -10.81 21.83
C ALA A 195 0.24 -10.97 21.41
N GLY A 196 0.76 -10.00 20.66
CA GLY A 196 2.18 -9.91 20.32
C GLY A 196 2.94 -8.94 21.24
N PRO A 197 4.22 -8.68 20.95
CA PRO A 197 4.93 -7.54 21.53
C PRO A 197 4.26 -6.23 21.11
N SER A 198 4.62 -5.12 21.75
CA SER A 198 4.11 -3.77 21.45
C SER A 198 4.55 -3.30 20.05
N LEU A 199 3.84 -3.77 19.03
CA LEU A 199 4.05 -3.41 17.62
C LEU A 199 3.02 -2.38 17.19
N SER A 200 3.38 -1.60 16.18
CA SER A 200 2.50 -0.58 15.59
C SER A 200 2.68 -0.55 14.09
N VAL A 201 1.57 -0.49 13.35
CA VAL A 201 1.58 -0.33 11.89
C VAL A 201 2.04 1.06 11.48
N ALA A 202 1.92 2.07 12.36
CA ALA A 202 2.44 3.42 12.13
C ALA A 202 3.97 3.51 12.31
N SER A 203 4.61 2.49 12.88
CA SER A 203 6.05 2.42 13.09
C SER A 203 6.70 1.48 12.08
N HIS A 204 7.38 2.02 11.08
CA HIS A 204 7.87 1.26 9.93
C HIS A 204 8.90 0.19 10.30
N HIS A 205 9.76 0.44 11.29
CA HIS A 205 10.71 -0.55 11.78
C HIS A 205 10.04 -1.77 12.48
N HIS A 206 8.73 -1.69 12.81
CA HIS A 206 7.95 -2.82 13.29
C HIS A 206 7.40 -3.70 12.16
N HIS A 207 7.36 -3.22 10.90
CA HIS A 207 6.74 -3.93 9.79
C HIS A 207 7.36 -5.31 9.56
N ALA A 208 8.68 -5.44 9.70
CA ALA A 208 9.36 -6.73 9.56
C ALA A 208 8.83 -7.79 10.56
N ALA A 209 8.57 -7.40 11.81
CA ALA A 209 8.02 -8.29 12.82
C ALA A 209 6.55 -8.65 12.51
N VAL A 210 5.74 -7.65 12.14
CA VAL A 210 4.34 -7.87 11.77
C VAL A 210 4.22 -8.78 10.54
N PHE A 211 5.06 -8.54 9.52
CA PHE A 211 5.16 -9.37 8.32
C PHE A 211 5.55 -10.82 8.65
N ALA A 212 6.59 -11.02 9.48
CA ALA A 212 7.03 -12.35 9.90
C ALA A 212 5.95 -13.13 10.65
N THR A 213 5.13 -12.45 11.47
CA THR A 213 3.99 -13.05 12.14
C THR A 213 2.89 -13.41 11.14
N LEU A 214 2.52 -12.49 10.24
CA LEU A 214 1.45 -12.70 9.25
C LEU A 214 1.77 -13.80 8.22
N LEU A 215 3.04 -14.08 7.95
CA LEU A 215 3.48 -15.23 7.17
C LEU A 215 3.12 -16.58 7.79
N GLN A 216 2.95 -16.62 9.12
CA GLN A 216 2.79 -17.85 9.90
C GLN A 216 1.40 -17.97 10.54
N SER A 217 0.57 -16.93 10.43
CA SER A 217 -0.76 -16.88 11.02
C SER A 217 -1.83 -16.76 9.96
N ASP A 218 -2.92 -17.49 10.14
CA ASP A 218 -4.16 -17.23 9.40
C ASP A 218 -5.10 -16.32 10.20
N LEU A 219 -6.25 -15.97 9.62
CA LEU A 219 -7.30 -15.10 10.17
C LEU A 219 -6.91 -13.61 10.19
N ALA A 220 -7.58 -12.80 11.02
CA ALA A 220 -7.43 -11.35 11.03
C ALA A 220 -6.47 -10.86 12.13
N THR A 221 -5.79 -9.76 11.84
CA THR A 221 -5.01 -8.98 12.80
C THR A 221 -5.78 -7.72 13.18
N LEU A 222 -5.95 -7.46 14.46
CA LEU A 222 -6.64 -6.28 14.96
C LEU A 222 -5.66 -5.14 15.20
N VAL A 223 -6.03 -3.96 14.69
CA VAL A 223 -5.28 -2.72 14.82
C VAL A 223 -6.20 -1.67 15.43
N ASP A 224 -5.74 -0.99 16.48
CA ASP A 224 -6.51 0.09 17.10
C ASP A 224 -6.44 1.42 16.33
N ALA A 225 -7.14 2.45 16.81
CA ALA A 225 -7.21 3.76 16.17
C ALA A 225 -5.86 4.50 16.15
N ASP A 226 -4.92 4.10 17.01
CA ASP A 226 -3.57 4.65 17.14
C ASP A 226 -2.53 3.85 16.33
N GLY A 227 -2.97 2.76 15.71
CA GLY A 227 -2.14 1.90 14.89
C GLY A 227 -1.40 0.82 15.69
N ALA A 228 -1.69 0.63 16.98
CA ALA A 228 -1.11 -0.48 17.72
C ALA A 228 -1.71 -1.81 17.24
N VAL A 229 -0.86 -2.82 17.11
CA VAL A 229 -1.31 -4.19 16.79
C VAL A 229 -1.73 -4.87 18.09
N VAL A 230 -3.03 -5.10 18.25
CA VAL A 230 -3.61 -5.55 19.52
C VAL A 230 -3.61 -7.07 19.63
N ARG A 231 -4.05 -7.75 18.56
CA ARG A 231 -4.11 -9.23 18.50
C ARG A 231 -3.87 -9.72 17.09
N PHE A 232 -3.30 -10.91 17.00
CA PHE A 232 -3.19 -11.72 15.78
C PHE A 232 -4.17 -12.89 15.83
N ALA A 233 -4.42 -13.50 14.66
CA ALA A 233 -5.21 -14.71 14.51
C ALA A 233 -6.64 -14.65 15.09
N VAL A 234 -7.30 -13.50 14.92
CA VAL A 234 -8.68 -13.30 15.37
C VAL A 234 -9.66 -13.73 14.29
N GLY A 235 -10.59 -14.62 14.63
CA GLY A 235 -11.70 -14.99 13.75
C GLY A 235 -12.72 -13.87 13.65
N LEU A 236 -13.22 -13.61 12.43
CA LEU A 236 -14.26 -12.61 12.17
C LEU A 236 -15.60 -13.30 11.99
N ASN A 237 -16.46 -13.22 13.01
CA ASN A 237 -17.81 -13.77 12.95
C ASN A 237 -18.73 -12.78 12.23
N ALA A 238 -19.67 -13.33 11.46
CA ALA A 238 -20.69 -12.58 10.74
C ALA A 238 -22.07 -12.85 11.35
N SER A 239 -22.94 -11.85 11.34
CA SER A 239 -24.35 -12.03 11.62
C SER A 239 -25.01 -12.85 10.52
N ALA A 240 -26.11 -13.55 10.84
CA ALA A 240 -26.91 -14.27 9.85
C ALA A 240 -27.38 -13.35 8.71
N ARG A 241 -27.66 -12.07 9.03
CA ARG A 241 -28.03 -11.06 8.05
C ARG A 241 -26.87 -10.70 7.11
N ALA A 242 -25.66 -10.52 7.63
CA ALA A 242 -24.48 -10.29 6.79
C ALA A 242 -24.20 -11.49 5.88
N ASP A 243 -24.37 -12.70 6.41
CA ASP A 243 -24.20 -13.95 5.67
C ASP A 243 -25.18 -14.07 4.50
N GLU A 244 -26.45 -13.70 4.71
CA GLU A 244 -27.50 -13.70 3.69
C GLU A 244 -27.29 -12.61 2.62
N LEU A 245 -26.94 -11.38 3.06
CA LEU A 245 -26.88 -10.22 2.19
C LEU A 245 -25.60 -10.11 1.38
N ILE A 246 -24.47 -10.56 1.93
CA ILE A 246 -23.15 -10.35 1.34
C ILE A 246 -22.65 -11.66 0.76
N THR A 247 -22.78 -11.74 -0.56
CA THR A 247 -22.06 -12.68 -1.39
C THR A 247 -20.81 -11.97 -1.95
N ASP A 248 -19.66 -12.60 -1.76
CA ASP A 248 -18.43 -12.19 -2.43
C ASP A 248 -17.92 -13.38 -3.24
N PRO A 249 -17.82 -13.25 -4.58
CA PRO A 249 -17.30 -14.32 -5.43
C PRO A 249 -15.79 -14.52 -5.27
N ARG A 250 -15.08 -13.64 -4.57
CA ARG A 250 -13.66 -13.80 -4.24
C ARG A 250 -13.45 -14.83 -3.10
N GLY A 251 -12.23 -14.91 -2.58
CA GLY A 251 -11.86 -15.84 -1.51
C GLY A 251 -12.45 -15.53 -0.13
N MET A 252 -12.26 -16.47 0.81
CA MET A 252 -12.84 -16.41 2.17
C MET A 252 -12.48 -15.12 2.92
N ARG A 253 -11.23 -14.64 2.83
CA ARG A 253 -10.78 -13.40 3.48
C ARG A 253 -11.60 -12.17 3.08
N HIS A 254 -11.90 -12.03 1.79
CA HIS A 254 -12.70 -10.91 1.26
C HIS A 254 -14.13 -10.96 1.80
N ARG A 255 -14.72 -12.16 1.77
CA ARG A 255 -16.08 -12.38 2.26
C ARG A 255 -16.18 -12.09 3.75
N SER A 256 -15.27 -12.63 4.57
CA SER A 256 -15.24 -12.38 6.02
C SER A 256 -15.04 -10.91 6.35
N ALA A 257 -14.10 -10.22 5.68
CA ALA A 257 -13.87 -8.79 5.88
C ALA A 257 -15.08 -7.92 5.52
N ARG A 258 -15.76 -8.21 4.40
CA ARG A 258 -16.98 -7.47 4.02
C ARG A 258 -18.10 -7.70 5.02
N ARG A 259 -18.36 -8.95 5.40
CA ARG A 259 -19.41 -9.26 6.38
C ARG A 259 -19.14 -8.60 7.73
N PHE A 260 -17.92 -8.71 8.20
CA PHE A 260 -17.51 -8.09 9.46
C PHE A 260 -17.67 -6.56 9.43
N THR A 261 -17.17 -5.88 8.38
CA THR A 261 -17.33 -4.42 8.27
C THR A 261 -18.76 -3.96 8.01
N TYR A 262 -19.64 -4.85 7.54
CA TYR A 262 -21.08 -4.57 7.46
C TYR A 262 -21.72 -4.52 8.85
N ASP A 263 -21.40 -5.52 9.67
CA ASP A 263 -21.92 -5.68 11.04
C ASP A 263 -21.29 -4.70 12.04
N ASP A 264 -20.04 -4.29 11.80
CA ASP A 264 -19.35 -3.30 12.62
C ASP A 264 -18.97 -2.05 11.81
N PRO A 265 -19.80 -0.99 11.89
CA PRO A 265 -19.51 0.29 11.23
C PRO A 265 -18.25 1.00 11.76
N SER A 266 -17.70 0.65 12.92
CA SER A 266 -16.45 1.24 13.41
C SER A 266 -15.21 0.57 12.81
N ALA A 267 -15.37 -0.55 12.10
CA ALA A 267 -14.28 -1.30 11.51
C ALA A 267 -14.00 -0.88 10.05
N VAL A 268 -12.73 -0.93 9.68
CA VAL A 268 -12.23 -0.87 8.31
C VAL A 268 -11.28 -2.05 8.12
N ALA A 269 -11.49 -2.85 7.09
CA ALA A 269 -10.68 -4.04 6.85
C ALA A 269 -9.80 -3.88 5.61
N PHE A 270 -8.50 -4.10 5.76
CA PHE A 270 -7.50 -4.16 4.69
C PHE A 270 -7.26 -5.63 4.37
N VAL A 271 -7.55 -6.03 3.15
CA VAL A 271 -7.39 -7.42 2.70
C VAL A 271 -6.35 -7.47 1.60
N VAL A 272 -5.28 -8.23 1.82
CA VAL A 272 -4.26 -8.53 0.83
C VAL A 272 -4.57 -9.91 0.27
N SER A 273 -4.77 -9.99 -1.05
CA SER A 273 -4.83 -11.28 -1.75
C SER A 273 -3.42 -11.78 -2.02
N GLU A 274 -3.21 -13.10 -1.95
CA GLU A 274 -1.96 -13.75 -2.38
C GLU A 274 -1.60 -13.41 -3.84
N ASP A 275 -2.64 -13.36 -4.70
CA ASP A 275 -2.53 -13.17 -6.15
C ASP A 275 -3.19 -11.88 -6.67
N GLY A 276 -3.54 -10.93 -5.80
CA GLY A 276 -4.43 -9.83 -6.17
C GLY A 276 -4.21 -8.53 -5.41
N PRO A 277 -4.93 -7.46 -5.81
CA PRO A 277 -4.72 -6.14 -5.26
C PRO A 277 -5.20 -6.06 -3.80
N VAL A 278 -4.58 -5.16 -3.03
CA VAL A 278 -5.04 -4.80 -1.69
C VAL A 278 -6.43 -4.19 -1.82
N THR A 279 -7.41 -4.68 -1.07
CA THR A 279 -8.77 -4.13 -1.03
C THR A 279 -9.10 -3.65 0.37
N VAL A 280 -9.61 -2.42 0.48
CA VAL A 280 -10.06 -1.83 1.74
C VAL A 280 -11.59 -1.87 1.77
N PHE A 281 -12.15 -2.42 2.84
CA PHE A 281 -13.59 -2.55 3.05
C PHE A 281 -14.09 -1.68 4.20
N SER A 282 -15.28 -1.13 4.03
CA SER A 282 -16.06 -0.44 5.06
C SER A 282 -17.54 -0.66 4.78
N ASP A 283 -18.35 -0.89 5.82
CA ASP A 283 -19.80 -1.07 5.69
C ASP A 283 -20.23 -2.20 4.74
N GLY A 284 -19.39 -3.22 4.57
CA GLY A 284 -19.64 -4.32 3.63
C GLY A 284 -19.42 -4.00 2.16
N ALA A 285 -18.93 -2.79 1.85
CA ALA A 285 -18.58 -2.37 0.50
C ALA A 285 -17.06 -2.10 0.38
N PRO A 286 -16.48 -2.27 -0.82
CA PRO A 286 -15.15 -1.75 -1.10
C PRO A 286 -15.13 -0.23 -0.93
N ALA A 287 -14.27 0.25 -0.02
CA ALA A 287 -13.96 1.66 0.17
C ALA A 287 -12.81 2.11 -0.76
N ALA A 288 -11.86 1.20 -1.02
CA ALA A 288 -10.81 1.38 -2.00
C ALA A 288 -10.37 0.01 -2.55
N VAL A 289 -10.00 -0.04 -3.83
CA VAL A 289 -9.27 -1.16 -4.42
C VAL A 289 -7.93 -0.61 -4.88
N CYS A 290 -6.83 -1.07 -4.29
CA CYS A 290 -5.50 -0.54 -4.54
C CYS A 290 -4.91 -1.17 -5.81
N ASP A 291 -5.51 -0.84 -6.96
CA ASP A 291 -5.05 -1.24 -8.28
C ASP A 291 -4.92 -0.03 -9.23
N LEU A 292 -4.46 -0.30 -10.45
CA LEU A 292 -4.28 0.73 -11.49
C LEU A 292 -5.61 1.29 -12.03
N GLN A 293 -6.69 0.51 -11.98
CA GLN A 293 -7.98 0.98 -12.47
C GLN A 293 -8.56 2.02 -11.52
N TRP A 294 -8.41 1.80 -10.21
CA TRP A 294 -8.72 2.78 -9.20
C TRP A 294 -7.93 4.06 -9.44
N MET A 295 -6.61 3.99 -9.69
CA MET A 295 -5.78 5.16 -10.01
C MET A 295 -6.35 6.03 -11.14
N ARG A 296 -6.85 5.41 -12.22
CA ARG A 296 -7.37 6.12 -13.40
C ARG A 296 -8.80 6.65 -13.24
N ALA A 297 -9.55 6.15 -12.26
CA ALA A 297 -10.89 6.62 -11.97
C ALA A 297 -10.85 7.93 -11.17
N GLU A 298 -10.64 9.07 -11.84
CA GLU A 298 -11.11 10.41 -11.45
C GLU A 298 -10.48 11.49 -12.36
N THR A 299 -11.09 11.69 -13.53
CA THR A 299 -11.03 12.94 -14.30
C THR A 299 -12.44 13.22 -14.80
N GLY A 300 -13.29 13.75 -13.92
CA GLY A 300 -14.67 14.07 -14.26
C GLY A 300 -15.13 15.29 -13.49
N GLU A 301 -15.88 16.15 -14.16
CA GLU A 301 -16.56 17.29 -13.54
C GLU A 301 -17.42 16.83 -12.36
N PRO A 302 -17.66 17.70 -11.35
CA PRO A 302 -18.54 17.39 -10.25
C PRO A 302 -19.96 17.07 -10.76
N ILE A 303 -20.34 15.80 -10.68
CA ILE A 303 -21.69 15.34 -11.01
C ILE A 303 -22.58 15.52 -9.79
N ALA A 304 -23.81 16.03 -9.97
CA ALA A 304 -24.80 16.13 -8.90
C ALA A 304 -25.08 14.74 -8.30
N THR A 305 -24.92 14.62 -6.97
CA THR A 305 -25.12 13.37 -6.24
C THR A 305 -26.36 13.43 -5.35
N GLU A 306 -27.06 12.30 -5.24
CA GLU A 306 -28.26 12.15 -4.40
C GLU A 306 -28.09 11.00 -3.40
N PRO A 307 -28.41 11.22 -2.11
CA PRO A 307 -28.43 10.14 -1.13
C PRO A 307 -29.67 9.25 -1.32
N ARG A 308 -29.51 7.93 -1.30
CA ARG A 308 -30.61 6.96 -1.37
C ARG A 308 -30.39 5.79 -0.44
N ARG A 309 -31.44 5.27 0.19
CA ARG A 309 -31.34 4.07 1.03
C ARG A 309 -31.57 2.82 0.17
N CYS A 310 -30.71 1.82 0.29
CA CYS A 310 -30.92 0.54 -0.38
C CYS A 310 -32.13 -0.19 0.22
N GLY A 311 -33.10 -0.62 -0.59
CA GLY A 311 -34.29 -1.33 -0.11
C GLY A 311 -34.04 -2.73 0.48
N ARG A 312 -32.86 -3.32 0.25
CA ARG A 312 -32.51 -4.67 0.73
C ARG A 312 -31.58 -4.65 1.95
N CYS A 313 -30.46 -3.95 1.87
CA CYS A 313 -29.48 -3.91 2.96
C CYS A 313 -29.56 -2.66 3.85
N GLU A 314 -30.43 -1.71 3.49
CA GLU A 314 -30.69 -0.45 4.22
C GLU A 314 -29.51 0.52 4.35
N LYS A 315 -28.35 0.19 3.75
CA LYS A 315 -27.21 1.11 3.71
C LYS A 315 -27.55 2.35 2.88
N MET A 316 -27.06 3.51 3.35
CA MET A 316 -27.17 4.77 2.62
C MET A 316 -26.16 4.79 1.48
N LEU A 317 -26.62 5.12 0.28
CA LEU A 317 -25.87 5.15 -0.96
C LEU A 317 -25.77 6.59 -1.46
N VAL A 318 -24.66 6.92 -2.10
CA VAL A 318 -24.50 8.14 -2.89
C VAL A 318 -24.62 7.75 -4.36
N THR A 319 -25.60 8.32 -5.06
CA THR A 319 -25.94 7.95 -6.43
C THR A 319 -25.85 9.14 -7.38
N VAL A 320 -25.59 8.87 -8.66
CA VAL A 320 -25.71 9.83 -9.76
C VAL A 320 -26.73 9.34 -10.77
N ALA A 321 -27.48 10.26 -11.40
CA ALA A 321 -28.35 9.92 -12.52
C ALA A 321 -27.53 9.45 -13.72
N VAL A 322 -27.98 8.38 -14.39
CA VAL A 322 -27.38 7.91 -15.65
C VAL A 322 -28.47 7.74 -16.71
N SER A 323 -28.09 7.87 -17.99
CA SER A 323 -29.02 7.65 -19.09
C SER A 323 -29.59 6.22 -19.04
N PRO A 324 -30.89 6.03 -19.35
CA PRO A 324 -31.50 4.70 -19.41
C PRO A 324 -30.70 3.75 -20.31
N GLY A 325 -30.47 2.51 -19.85
CA GLY A 325 -29.70 1.50 -20.59
C GLY A 325 -28.19 1.47 -20.31
N ARG A 326 -27.63 2.47 -19.60
CA ARG A 326 -26.29 2.39 -19.00
C ARG A 326 -26.33 1.93 -17.54
N GLY A 327 -27.24 1.00 -17.24
CA GLY A 327 -27.61 0.57 -15.88
C GLY A 327 -26.40 0.52 -14.94
N GLY A 328 -26.50 1.23 -13.81
CA GLY A 328 -25.43 1.22 -12.83
C GLY A 328 -25.33 -0.13 -12.15
N ALA A 329 -24.13 -0.45 -11.66
CA ALA A 329 -23.96 -1.55 -10.72
C ALA A 329 -24.97 -1.39 -9.57
N GLY A 330 -25.62 -2.49 -9.17
CA GLY A 330 -26.51 -2.52 -8.02
C GLY A 330 -25.79 -2.11 -6.73
N CYS A 331 -26.51 -2.17 -5.61
CA CYS A 331 -25.92 -1.84 -4.30
C CYS A 331 -24.59 -2.58 -4.07
N PRO A 332 -23.48 -1.88 -3.78
CA PRO A 332 -22.14 -2.50 -3.65
C PRO A 332 -22.02 -3.41 -2.41
N VAL A 333 -23.02 -3.42 -1.54
CA VAL A 333 -23.08 -4.26 -0.35
C VAL A 333 -23.81 -5.58 -0.67
N CYS A 334 -25.04 -5.51 -1.21
CA CYS A 334 -25.93 -6.68 -1.36
C CYS A 334 -26.36 -7.00 -2.80
N GLY A 335 -25.84 -6.27 -3.79
CA GLY A 335 -26.18 -6.45 -5.21
C GLY A 335 -27.59 -6.02 -5.62
N ASN A 336 -28.44 -5.54 -4.71
CA ASN A 336 -29.81 -5.14 -5.03
C ASN A 336 -29.85 -4.04 -6.09
N VAL A 337 -30.61 -4.25 -7.16
CA VAL A 337 -30.80 -3.29 -8.27
C VAL A 337 -32.13 -2.53 -8.19
N VAL A 338 -33.09 -3.04 -7.42
CA VAL A 338 -34.44 -2.44 -7.32
C VAL A 338 -34.34 -1.03 -6.75
N GLY A 339 -34.85 -0.05 -7.50
CA GLY A 339 -34.79 1.38 -7.16
C GLY A 339 -33.46 2.07 -7.51
N LEU A 340 -32.61 1.43 -8.31
CA LEU A 340 -31.32 1.94 -8.81
C LEU A 340 -31.18 1.82 -10.34
N GLU A 341 -32.25 1.51 -11.07
CA GLU A 341 -32.24 1.15 -12.49
C GLU A 341 -31.73 2.28 -13.40
N ASP A 342 -32.02 3.53 -13.04
CA ASP A 342 -31.61 4.77 -13.71
C ASP A 342 -30.42 5.47 -13.03
N ARG A 343 -29.76 4.78 -12.08
CA ARG A 343 -28.73 5.36 -11.22
C ARG A 343 -27.44 4.56 -11.24
N LYS A 344 -26.33 5.25 -11.03
CA LYS A 344 -25.03 4.65 -10.70
C LYS A 344 -24.69 4.92 -9.25
N VAL A 345 -24.44 3.87 -8.48
CA VAL A 345 -23.92 4.01 -7.11
C VAL A 345 -22.45 4.40 -7.18
N VAL A 346 -22.09 5.51 -6.54
CA VAL A 346 -20.71 6.01 -6.48
C VAL A 346 -20.01 5.48 -5.24
N LYS A 347 -20.69 5.49 -4.08
CA LYS A 347 -20.16 4.97 -2.82
C LYS A 347 -21.27 4.69 -1.82
N VAL A 348 -20.96 3.93 -0.77
CA VAL A 348 -21.77 3.88 0.45
C VAL A 348 -21.50 5.14 1.27
N ARG A 349 -22.56 5.85 1.66
CA ARG A 349 -22.46 6.96 2.61
C ARG A 349 -22.35 6.36 4.02
N LYS A 350 -21.26 6.70 4.70
CA LYS A 350 -21.01 6.32 6.08
C LYS A 350 -21.06 7.55 6.97
N GLU A 351 -21.66 7.40 8.14
CA GLU A 351 -21.49 8.32 9.26
C GLU A 351 -20.27 7.85 10.05
N TRP A 352 -19.22 8.65 10.04
CA TRP A 352 -17.98 8.29 10.72
C TRP A 352 -18.09 8.60 12.22
N PRO A 353 -17.52 7.73 13.10
CA PRO A 353 -17.45 8.03 14.51
C PRO A 353 -16.78 9.39 14.75
N VAL A 354 -17.40 10.27 15.53
CA VAL A 354 -16.78 11.54 15.90
C VAL A 354 -15.61 11.23 16.82
N ARG A 355 -14.39 11.67 16.47
CA ARG A 355 -13.27 11.59 17.40
C ARG A 355 -13.58 12.44 18.62
N GLY A 356 -13.54 11.84 19.81
CA GLY A 356 -13.42 12.62 21.04
C GLY A 356 -12.14 13.44 20.94
N ILE A 357 -12.27 14.77 20.86
CA ILE A 357 -11.12 15.65 20.97
C ILE A 357 -10.69 15.57 22.44
N ALA A 358 -9.81 14.64 22.77
CA ALA A 358 -9.04 14.73 23.99
C ALA A 358 -8.13 15.96 23.83
N ALA A 359 -8.39 17.00 24.64
CA ALA A 359 -7.54 18.17 24.72
C ALA A 359 -6.17 17.77 25.30
N ALA A 360 -5.27 17.30 24.44
CA ALA A 360 -3.87 17.11 24.77
C ALA A 360 -3.09 18.31 24.21
N GLY A 361 -2.61 19.17 25.12
CA GLY A 361 -1.77 20.32 24.77
C GLY A 361 -0.56 19.89 23.94
N SER A 362 -0.42 20.46 22.76
CA SER A 362 0.72 20.23 21.88
C SER A 362 2.01 20.75 22.54
N PRO A 363 3.07 19.95 22.67
CA PRO A 363 4.41 20.51 22.81
C PRO A 363 4.79 21.10 21.45
N GLY A 364 5.00 22.42 21.42
CA GLY A 364 5.33 23.14 20.19
C GLY A 364 6.64 22.65 19.58
N ILE A 365 6.53 21.98 18.43
CA ILE A 365 7.67 21.76 17.53
C ILE A 365 7.87 23.07 16.75
N LYS A 366 8.90 23.83 17.11
CA LYS A 366 9.39 24.97 16.33
C LYS A 366 10.14 24.43 15.12
N TRP A 367 9.63 24.71 13.93
CA TRP A 367 10.38 24.60 12.68
C TRP A 367 11.43 25.71 12.63
N PRO A 368 12.69 25.43 12.28
CA PRO A 368 13.66 26.49 12.02
C PRO A 368 13.24 27.22 10.73
N VAL A 369 12.85 28.48 10.90
CA VAL A 369 12.69 29.43 9.80
C VAL A 369 14.07 29.86 9.31
N ASP A 370 14.22 29.84 7.99
CA ASP A 370 15.38 30.28 7.22
C ASP A 370 15.97 31.60 7.73
N GLY A 371 17.27 31.60 8.00
CA GLY A 371 18.06 32.81 8.17
C GLY A 371 18.40 33.43 6.81
N PRO A 372 18.38 34.77 6.67
CA PRO A 372 18.64 35.41 5.39
C PRO A 372 20.12 35.30 5.00
N VAL A 373 20.35 34.93 3.74
CA VAL A 373 21.63 35.05 3.05
C VAL A 373 21.98 36.54 2.94
N GLY A 374 22.93 36.98 3.75
CA GLY A 374 23.59 38.28 3.65
C GLY A 374 24.86 38.17 2.81
N ARG A 375 25.06 39.18 1.96
CA ARG A 375 26.11 39.37 0.95
C ARG A 375 27.54 39.21 1.43
#